data_AF-A0A453L236-F1
#
_entry.id   AF-A0A453L236-F1
#
_cell.length_a   1.000
_cell.length_b   1.000
_cell.length_c   1.000
_cell.angle_alpha   90.00
_cell.angle_beta   90.00
_cell.angle_gamma   90.00
#
_symmetry.space_group_name_H-M   'P 1'
#
loop_
_entity.id
_entity.type
_entity.pdbx_description
1 polymer ?
#
loop_
_entity_poly.entity_id
_entity_poly.type
_entity_poly.pdbx_seq_one_letter_code
_entity_poly.pdbx_strand_id
1 'polypeptide(L)' 'EFTPQGVHGYVPAEFITDDGFYSSSPTKHSLDGAFAARLVRSMH' A
#
# COMPACT_ATOMS: atom_id res chain seq x y z
N GLU A 1 9.36 -5.01 -17.69
CA GLU A 1 8.52 -5.65 -16.64
C GLU A 1 8.27 -4.65 -15.51
N PHE A 2 7.24 -4.80 -14.67
CA PHE A 2 7.02 -3.98 -13.48
C PHE A 2 7.14 -4.85 -12.23
N THR A 3 7.80 -4.33 -11.19
CA THR A 3 7.95 -5.03 -9.91
C THR A 3 7.24 -4.24 -8.80
N PRO A 4 6.52 -4.91 -7.88
CA PRO A 4 5.99 -4.26 -6.69
C PRO A 4 7.11 -3.65 -5.85
N GLN A 5 6.89 -2.43 -5.37
CA GLN A 5 7.76 -1.79 -4.40
C GLN A 5 6.97 -1.53 -3.12
N GLY A 6 7.47 -2.08 -2.01
CA GLY A 6 6.87 -1.87 -0.70
C GLY A 6 6.81 -0.39 -0.32
N VAL A 7 5.73 0.00 0.37
CA VAL A 7 5.49 1.40 0.77
C VAL A 7 6.07 1.76 2.15
N HIS A 8 6.92 0.90 2.71
CA HIS A 8 7.59 1.15 3.98
C HIS A 8 8.32 2.52 3.97
N GLY A 9 8.08 3.33 4.99
CA GLY A 9 8.63 4.67 5.12
C GLY A 9 7.83 5.79 4.44
N TYR A 10 6.79 5.47 3.66
CA TYR A 10 5.85 6.46 3.11
C TYR A 10 4.56 6.58 3.92
N VAL A 11 4.18 5.50 4.60
CA VAL A 11 2.97 5.43 5.44
C VAL A 11 3.27 4.72 6.75
N PRO A 12 2.48 4.97 7.81
CA PRO A 12 2.57 4.23 9.07
C PRO A 12 2.38 2.72 8.88
N ALA A 13 3.05 1.91 9.71
CA ALA A 13 3.11 0.46 9.55
C ALA A 13 1.75 -0.24 9.66
N GLU A 14 0.82 0.34 10.42
CA GLU A 14 -0.55 -0.17 10.58
C GLU A 14 -1.40 -0.12 9.30
N PHE A 15 -0.96 0.63 8.29
CA PHE A 15 -1.60 0.69 6.98
C PHE A 15 -0.86 -0.13 5.91
N ILE A 16 0.12 -0.93 6.30
CA ILE A 16 0.93 -1.74 5.36
C ILE A 16 0.52 -3.21 5.48
N THR A 17 0.21 -3.85 4.36
CA THR A 17 -0.06 -5.29 4.30
C THR A 17 1.22 -6.11 4.44
N ASP A 18 1.10 -7.41 4.68
CA ASP A 18 2.26 -8.32 4.69
C ASP A 18 3.01 -8.35 3.36
N ASP A 19 2.31 -8.08 2.25
CA ASP A 19 2.86 -7.94 0.90
C ASP A 19 3.48 -6.56 0.61
N GLY A 20 3.44 -5.63 1.56
CA GLY A 20 4.04 -4.29 1.44
C GLY A 20 3.18 -3.25 0.72
N PHE A 21 1.87 -3.50 0.53
CA PHE A 21 0.94 -2.54 -0.08
C PHE A 21 0.28 -1.64 0.97
N TYR A 22 -0.23 -0.49 0.53
CA TYR A 22 -1.06 0.34 1.38
C TYR A 22 -2.49 -0.20 1.40
N SER A 23 -3.07 -0.32 2.60
CA SER A 23 -4.48 -0.60 2.81
C SER A 23 -5.03 0.15 4.02
N SER A 24 -6.22 0.74 3.87
CA SER A 24 -6.99 1.29 4.98
C SER A 24 -8.39 0.69 5.00
N SER A 25 -8.87 0.38 6.21
CA SER A 25 -10.24 -0.06 6.47
C SER A 25 -10.79 0.72 7.67
N PRO A 26 -11.31 1.94 7.44
CA PRO A 26 -11.89 2.73 8.52
C PRO A 26 -13.12 2.01 9.07
N THR A 27 -13.05 1.57 10.31
CA THR A 27 -14.19 0.96 11.02
C THR A 27 -15.09 2.01 11.69
N LYS A 28 -14.64 3.26 11.73
CA LYS A 28 -15.32 4.41 12.35
C LYS A 28 -15.67 5.46 11.30
N HIS A 29 -16.73 6.23 11.57
CA HIS A 29 -17.15 7.40 10.78
C HIS A 29 -17.71 7.12 9.38
N SER A 30 -18.07 5.86 9.06
CA SER A 30 -18.69 5.50 7.78
C SER A 30 -17.89 5.97 6.56
N LEU A 31 -16.55 5.95 6.66
CA LEU A 31 -15.63 6.29 5.58
C LEU A 31 -15.26 5.04 4.79
N ASP A 32 -15.11 5.20 3.47
CA ASP A 32 -14.67 4.11 2.60
C ASP A 32 -13.20 3.76 2.87
N GLY A 33 -12.89 2.47 2.76
CA GLY A 33 -11.52 1.98 2.74
C GLY A 33 -10.81 2.31 1.43
N ALA A 34 -9.48 2.23 1.45
CA ALA A 34 -8.66 2.45 0.27
C ALA A 34 -7.54 1.41 0.16
N PHE A 35 -7.08 1.19 -1.06
CA PHE A 35 -5.96 0.31 -1.38
C PHE A 35 -5.06 0.95 -2.43
N ALA A 36 -3.74 0.82 -2.28
CA ALA A 36 -2.79 1.30 -3.28
C ALA A 36 -1.53 0.43 -3.32
N ALA A 37 -1.04 0.19 -4.54
CA ALA A 37 0.20 -0.51 -4.81
C ALA A 37 1.13 0.37 -5.64
N ARG A 38 2.42 0.41 -5.27
CA ARG A 38 3.45 1.10 -6.04
C ARG A 38 4.19 0.07 -6.91
N LEU A 39 4.27 0.37 -8.20
CA LEU A 39 5.01 -0.43 -9.17
C LEU A 39 6.19 0.38 -9.68
N VAL A 40 7.36 -0.23 -9.77
CA VAL A 40 8.53 0.35 -10.43
C VAL A 40 8.84 -0.43 -11.70
N ARG A 41 9.15 0.29 -12.77
CA ARG A 41 9.56 -0.33 -14.02
C ARG A 41 10.90 -1.01 -13.80
N SER A 42 10.95 -2.32 -14.01
CA SER A 42 12.18 -3.10 -14.05
C SER A 42 13.02 -2.62 -15.23
N MET A 43 14.28 -2.30 -14.98
CA MET A 43 15.25 -1.81 -15.97
C MET A 43 15.98 -2.95 -16.70
N HIS A 44 15.41 -4.16 -16.69
CA HIS A 44 15.92 -5.26 -17.51
C HIS A 44 15.66 -4.99 -19.00
#